data_AF-A0AAU2EY86-F1
#
_entry.id   AF-A0AAU2EY86-F1
#
_cell.length_a   1.000
_cell.length_b   1.000
_cell.length_c   1.000
_cell.angle_alpha   90.00
_cell.angle_beta   90.00
_cell.angle_gamma   90.00
#
_symmetry.space_group_name_H-M   'P 1'
#
loop_
_entity.id
_entity.type
_entity.pdbx_description
1 polymer ?
#
loop_
_entity_poly.entity_id
_entity_poly.type
_entity_poly.pdbx_seq_one_letter_code
_entity_poly.pdbx_strand_id
1 'polypeptide(L)'
;MSYSVGQVAGFAGVTVRTLHHYDEIGLLVPSERSHAGHRRYSDADLDRLQQILFYRELGFPLDEVAALLDDPKADPRAQLRRQHELLTARIERLQKMAAAVEHAMEARRMGINLTPEEKFEVFGDKDPEAHAEEAERRWGGTDTYAESQRRAASYTKDDWKRMQAEVTSWGESYDALMAAGEPSTGEAAMSMAEEHRRHITKWFYECTYDIHRGLAETYVSDERFKEFYDSMRPGLAEHLREAIEANAARHTA
;
A
#
# COMPACT_ATOMS: atom_id res chain seq x y z
N MET A 1 8.60 -36.13 40.65
CA MET A 1 7.39 -36.96 40.43
C MET A 1 7.43 -37.53 39.02
N SER A 2 6.64 -38.56 38.68
CA SER A 2 6.60 -39.09 37.30
C SER A 2 5.19 -39.03 36.68
N TYR A 3 5.11 -38.54 35.45
CA TYR A 3 3.86 -38.26 34.74
C TYR A 3 3.66 -39.23 33.59
N SER A 4 2.41 -39.61 33.32
CA SER A 4 2.09 -40.40 32.12
C SER A 4 2.16 -39.54 30.86
N VAL A 5 2.42 -40.17 29.71
CA VAL A 5 2.44 -39.49 28.41
C VAL A 5 1.17 -38.67 28.12
N GLY A 6 -0.01 -39.14 28.57
CA GLY A 6 -1.27 -38.43 28.40
C GLY A 6 -1.37 -37.16 29.24
N GLN A 7 -0.86 -37.19 30.47
CA GLN A 7 -0.79 -36.00 31.33
C GLN A 7 0.15 -34.96 30.73
N VAL A 8 1.34 -35.39 30.29
CA VAL A 8 2.33 -34.50 29.66
C VAL A 8 1.80 -33.88 28.38
N ALA A 9 1.16 -34.67 27.51
CA ALA A 9 0.50 -34.17 26.31
C ALA A 9 -0.54 -33.07 26.63
N GLY A 10 -1.35 -33.29 27.68
CA GLY A 10 -2.33 -32.32 28.14
C GLY A 10 -1.71 -31.02 28.66
N PHE A 11 -0.66 -31.11 29.49
CA PHE A 11 -0.01 -29.92 30.06
C PHE A 11 0.75 -29.10 29.03
N ALA A 12 1.41 -29.77 28.09
CA ALA A 12 2.27 -29.16 27.10
C ALA A 12 1.55 -28.75 25.82
N GLY A 13 0.24 -29.04 25.70
CA GLY A 13 -0.55 -28.71 24.51
C GLY A 13 -0.11 -29.45 23.24
N VAL A 14 0.57 -30.60 23.37
CA VAL A 14 1.04 -31.42 22.25
C VAL A 14 0.34 -32.76 22.19
N THR A 15 0.34 -33.39 21.02
CA THR A 15 -0.27 -34.71 20.89
C THR A 15 0.63 -35.79 21.50
N VAL A 16 0.03 -36.88 21.99
CA VAL A 16 0.78 -38.09 22.41
C VAL A 16 1.68 -38.60 21.27
N ARG A 17 1.21 -38.48 20.02
CA ARG A 17 2.00 -38.83 18.83
C ARG A 17 3.26 -37.97 18.70
N THR A 18 3.18 -36.68 19.01
CA THR A 18 4.35 -35.79 19.02
C THR A 18 5.38 -36.23 20.06
N LEU A 19 4.93 -36.59 21.27
CA LEU A 19 5.83 -37.08 22.32
C LEU A 19 6.47 -38.43 21.97
N HIS A 20 5.73 -39.32 21.31
CA HIS A 20 6.31 -40.57 20.78
C HIS A 20 7.34 -40.30 19.70
N HIS A 21 7.05 -39.39 18.78
CA HIS A 21 8.00 -38.99 17.76
C HIS A 21 9.29 -38.40 18.36
N TYR A 22 9.18 -37.57 19.39
CA TYR A 22 10.35 -37.01 20.07
C TYR A 22 11.19 -38.08 20.78
N ASP A 23 10.57 -39.10 21.36
CA ASP A 23 11.27 -40.27 21.91
C ASP A 23 11.97 -41.07 20.80
N GLU A 24 11.29 -41.32 19.69
CA GLU A 24 11.82 -42.07 18.54
C GLU A 24 13.07 -41.43 17.91
N ILE A 25 13.09 -40.10 17.82
CA ILE A 25 14.24 -39.35 17.29
C ILE A 25 15.29 -39.01 18.37
N GLY A 26 15.07 -39.44 19.62
CA GLY A 26 15.97 -39.18 20.76
C GLY A 26 15.94 -37.75 21.29
N LEU A 27 15.05 -36.90 20.81
CA LEU A 27 14.94 -35.50 21.23
C LEU A 27 14.40 -35.37 22.66
N LEU A 28 13.43 -36.21 23.05
CA LEU A 28 12.89 -36.28 24.40
C LEU A 28 12.63 -37.75 24.80
N VAL A 29 13.57 -38.33 25.53
CA VAL A 29 13.50 -39.71 26.01
C VAL A 29 12.89 -39.72 27.41
N PRO A 30 11.85 -40.53 27.68
CA PRO A 30 11.26 -40.63 29.02
C PRO A 30 12.27 -41.24 29.99
N SER A 31 12.43 -40.60 31.16
CA SER A 31 13.32 -41.07 32.22
C SER A 31 12.96 -42.47 32.72
N GLU A 32 11.68 -42.86 32.66
CA GLU A 32 11.19 -44.10 33.24
C GLU A 32 10.14 -44.80 32.36
N ARG A 33 9.92 -46.08 32.64
CA ARG A 33 8.77 -46.84 32.14
C ARG A 33 8.08 -47.54 33.30
N SER A 34 6.75 -47.54 33.31
CA SER A 34 5.95 -48.28 34.29
C SER A 34 6.16 -49.80 34.15
N HIS A 35 5.76 -50.57 35.17
CA HIS A 35 5.79 -52.04 35.12
C HIS A 35 5.04 -52.64 33.91
N ALA A 36 4.04 -51.95 33.37
CA ALA A 36 3.29 -52.35 32.18
C ALA A 36 3.89 -51.79 30.87
N GLY A 37 5.09 -51.21 30.88
CA GLY A 37 5.82 -50.72 29.70
C GLY A 37 5.49 -49.29 29.26
N HIS A 38 4.50 -48.63 29.87
CA HIS A 38 4.11 -47.25 29.52
C HIS A 38 5.18 -46.22 29.90
N ARG A 39 5.39 -45.22 29.04
CA ARG A 39 6.33 -44.10 29.23
C ARG A 39 5.96 -43.24 30.44
N ARG A 40 6.99 -42.87 31.23
CA ARG A 40 6.88 -42.01 32.40
C ARG A 40 7.94 -40.91 32.32
N TYR A 41 7.49 -39.68 32.44
CA TYR A 41 8.33 -38.48 32.33
C TYR A 41 8.59 -37.90 33.72
N SER A 42 9.85 -37.61 34.03
CA SER A 42 10.25 -36.91 35.25
C SER A 42 10.04 -35.39 35.12
N ASP A 43 10.20 -34.65 36.22
CA ASP A 43 10.18 -33.18 36.17
C ASP A 43 11.30 -32.62 35.25
N ALA A 44 12.48 -33.27 35.22
CA ALA A 44 13.58 -32.89 34.32
C ALA A 44 13.25 -33.11 32.84
N ASP A 45 12.47 -34.16 32.53
CA ASP A 45 11.98 -34.36 31.15
C ASP A 45 11.00 -33.26 30.74
N LEU A 46 10.20 -32.74 31.69
CA LEU A 46 9.30 -31.61 31.42
C LEU A 46 10.07 -30.32 31.17
N ASP A 47 11.14 -30.05 31.92
CA ASP A 47 11.99 -28.88 31.70
C ASP A 47 12.65 -28.94 30.31
N ARG A 48 13.10 -30.13 29.87
CA ARG A 48 13.61 -30.34 28.51
C ARG A 48 12.51 -30.16 27.47
N LEU A 49 11.32 -30.70 27.69
CA LEU A 49 10.18 -30.52 26.80
C LEU A 49 9.81 -29.04 26.64
N GLN A 50 9.82 -28.25 27.71
CA GLN A 50 9.54 -26.82 27.64
C GLN A 50 10.53 -26.09 26.73
N GLN A 51 11.81 -26.42 26.82
CA GLN A 51 12.84 -25.83 25.95
C GLN A 51 12.66 -26.25 24.48
N ILE A 52 12.32 -27.52 24.23
CA ILE A 52 12.00 -28.01 22.88
C ILE A 52 10.84 -27.20 22.28
N LEU A 53 9.76 -27.00 23.04
CA LEU A 53 8.59 -26.28 22.57
C LEU A 53 8.89 -24.81 22.31
N PHE A 54 9.70 -24.18 23.18
CA PHE A 54 10.14 -22.81 22.97
C PHE A 54 10.90 -22.65 21.64
N TYR A 55 11.86 -23.53 21.34
CA TYR A 55 12.58 -23.45 20.07
C TYR A 55 11.70 -23.82 18.86
N ARG A 56 10.72 -24.70 19.03
CA ARG A 56 9.75 -25.03 17.99
C ARG A 56 8.83 -23.86 17.65
N GLU A 57 8.39 -23.11 18.64
CA GLU A 57 7.60 -21.89 18.45
C GLU A 57 8.39 -20.82 17.70
N LEU A 58 9.70 -20.74 17.94
CA LEU A 58 10.63 -19.89 17.19
C LEU A 58 10.94 -20.38 15.76
N GLY A 59 10.35 -21.51 15.34
CA GLY A 59 10.43 -22.03 13.98
C GLY A 59 11.64 -22.91 13.68
N PHE A 60 12.36 -23.39 14.69
CA PHE A 60 13.52 -24.27 14.49
C PHE A 60 13.09 -25.69 14.06
N PRO A 61 13.84 -26.32 13.14
CA PRO A 61 13.65 -27.74 12.83
C PRO A 61 14.19 -28.61 13.98
N LEU A 62 13.62 -29.82 14.14
CA LEU A 62 13.84 -30.65 15.34
C LEU A 62 15.28 -31.13 15.52
N ASP A 63 16.00 -31.32 14.42
CA ASP A 63 17.42 -31.68 14.38
C ASP A 63 18.31 -30.57 14.93
N GLU A 64 18.02 -29.31 14.60
CA GLU A 64 18.70 -28.16 15.19
C GLU A 64 18.38 -28.05 16.68
N VAL A 65 17.12 -28.27 17.09
CA VAL A 65 16.75 -28.25 18.52
C VAL A 65 17.53 -29.29 19.32
N ALA A 66 17.71 -30.51 18.79
CA ALA A 66 18.51 -31.54 19.45
C ALA A 66 19.97 -31.09 19.63
N ALA A 67 20.60 -30.58 18.56
CA ALA A 67 21.98 -30.10 18.60
C ALA A 67 22.18 -28.98 19.63
N LEU A 68 21.17 -28.12 19.82
CA LEU A 68 21.23 -27.01 20.79
C LEU A 68 21.10 -27.46 22.25
N LEU A 69 20.29 -28.48 22.51
CA LEU A 69 20.06 -28.98 23.86
C LEU A 69 21.16 -29.95 24.32
N ASP A 70 21.86 -30.58 23.37
CA ASP A 70 22.84 -31.63 23.66
C ASP A 70 24.30 -31.15 23.57
N ASP A 71 24.57 -29.89 23.22
CA ASP A 71 25.93 -29.32 23.21
C ASP A 71 26.34 -28.78 24.59
N PRO A 72 27.23 -29.48 25.34
CA PRO A 72 27.68 -29.04 26.66
C PRO A 72 28.64 -27.84 26.63
N LYS A 73 29.07 -27.37 25.45
CA LYS A 73 29.95 -26.21 25.25
C LYS A 73 29.24 -25.00 24.66
N ALA A 74 27.97 -25.12 24.27
CA ALA A 74 27.22 -24.00 23.73
C ALA A 74 27.05 -22.92 24.80
N ASP A 75 27.50 -21.68 24.51
CA ASP A 75 27.15 -20.52 25.33
C ASP A 75 25.68 -20.18 25.07
N PRO A 76 24.78 -20.37 26.06
CA PRO A 76 23.35 -20.10 25.89
C PRO A 76 23.08 -18.65 25.44
N ARG A 77 23.95 -17.70 25.83
CA ARG A 77 23.82 -16.29 25.44
C ARG A 77 24.21 -16.03 23.99
N ALA A 78 25.27 -16.66 23.50
CA ALA A 78 25.66 -16.57 22.09
C ALA A 78 24.56 -17.13 21.18
N GLN A 79 23.93 -18.23 21.60
CA GLN A 79 22.84 -18.84 20.84
C GLN A 79 21.58 -17.95 20.81
N LEU A 80 21.18 -17.36 21.95
CA LEU A 80 20.07 -16.39 22.01
C LEU A 80 20.32 -15.15 21.12
N ARG A 81 21.56 -14.69 20.97
CA ARG A 81 21.90 -13.59 20.04
C ARG A 81 21.70 -14.01 18.58
N ARG A 82 22.23 -15.16 18.19
CA ARG A 82 22.03 -15.71 16.84
C ARG A 82 20.54 -15.90 16.53
N GLN A 83 19.74 -16.28 17.52
CA GLN A 83 18.28 -16.38 17.42
C GLN A 83 17.61 -15.02 17.19
N HIS A 84 17.99 -14.02 17.98
CA HIS A 84 17.48 -12.66 17.81
C HIS A 84 17.78 -12.12 16.41
N GLU A 85 19.00 -12.35 15.89
CA GLU A 85 19.41 -11.93 14.55
C GLU A 85 18.56 -12.60 13.44
N LEU A 86 18.34 -13.92 13.52
CA LEU A 86 17.52 -14.65 12.54
C LEU A 86 16.05 -14.19 12.56
N LEU A 87 15.48 -13.97 13.74
CA LEU A 87 14.11 -13.46 13.88
C LEU A 87 13.99 -12.04 13.33
N THR A 88 14.95 -11.17 13.65
CA THR A 88 14.99 -9.79 13.14
C THR A 88 15.04 -9.78 11.61
N ALA A 89 15.93 -10.57 11.00
CA ALA A 89 16.02 -10.68 9.55
C ALA A 89 14.71 -11.21 8.91
N ARG A 90 14.01 -12.12 9.60
CA ARG A 90 12.71 -12.61 9.14
C ARG A 90 11.62 -11.55 9.25
N ILE A 91 11.59 -10.79 10.35
CA ILE A 91 10.67 -9.65 10.54
C ILE A 91 10.90 -8.63 9.42
N GLU A 92 12.14 -8.24 9.15
CA GLU A 92 12.46 -7.28 8.08
C GLU A 92 11.98 -7.77 6.70
N ARG A 93 12.14 -9.07 6.41
CA ARG A 93 11.64 -9.67 5.17
C ARG A 93 10.11 -9.61 5.09
N LEU A 94 9.43 -9.95 6.18
CA LEU A 94 7.97 -9.91 6.24
C LEU A 94 7.43 -8.48 6.14
N GLN A 95 8.10 -7.51 6.76
CA GLN A 95 7.76 -6.08 6.63
C GLN A 95 7.91 -5.60 5.18
N LYS A 96 9.00 -5.97 4.49
CA LYS A 96 9.16 -5.66 3.06
C LYS A 96 8.06 -6.27 2.19
N MET A 97 7.67 -7.51 2.46
CA MET A 97 6.57 -8.15 1.76
C MET A 97 5.23 -7.47 2.02
N ALA A 98 4.95 -7.10 3.27
CA ALA A 98 3.74 -6.37 3.63
C ALA A 98 3.67 -5.02 2.91
N ALA A 99 4.77 -4.26 2.89
CA ALA A 99 4.87 -3.01 2.13
C ALA A 99 4.64 -3.21 0.63
N ALA A 100 5.21 -4.27 0.03
CA ALA A 100 4.98 -4.58 -1.38
C ALA A 100 3.50 -4.94 -1.68
N VAL A 101 2.83 -5.63 -0.76
CA VAL A 101 1.38 -5.91 -0.87
C VAL A 101 0.56 -4.64 -0.71
N GLU A 102 0.90 -3.77 0.23
CA GLU A 102 0.27 -2.45 0.41
C GLU A 102 0.39 -1.63 -0.89
N HIS A 103 1.59 -1.53 -1.46
CA HIS A 103 1.81 -0.87 -2.75
C HIS A 103 0.99 -1.49 -3.88
N ALA A 104 0.86 -2.83 -3.92
CA ALA A 104 0.04 -3.50 -4.93
C ALA A 104 -1.47 -3.30 -4.72
N MET A 105 -1.92 -3.17 -3.46
CA MET A 105 -3.31 -2.85 -3.11
C MET A 105 -3.64 -1.39 -3.45
N GLU A 106 -2.75 -0.46 -3.14
CA GLU A 106 -2.89 0.96 -3.47
C GLU A 106 -2.82 1.21 -4.97
N ALA A 107 -1.94 0.50 -5.70
CA ALA A 107 -1.91 0.52 -7.16
C ALA A 107 -3.22 0.01 -7.80
N ARG A 108 -4.00 -0.82 -7.08
CA ARG A 108 -5.36 -1.23 -7.49
C ARG A 108 -6.46 -0.30 -6.97
N ARG A 109 -6.20 0.48 -5.92
CA ARG A 109 -7.14 1.41 -5.29
C ARG A 109 -7.25 2.71 -6.09
N MET A 110 -6.15 3.11 -6.73
CA MET A 110 -6.17 4.16 -7.74
C MET A 110 -6.59 3.56 -9.07
N GLY A 111 -7.63 4.11 -9.71
CA GLY A 111 -8.10 3.67 -11.02
C GLY A 111 -7.09 3.89 -12.16
N ILE A 112 -5.80 3.62 -12.00
CA ILE A 112 -4.81 3.71 -13.08
C ILE A 112 -4.23 2.31 -13.27
N ASN A 113 -4.83 1.55 -14.17
CA ASN A 113 -4.43 0.17 -14.48
C ASN A 113 -3.25 0.14 -15.46
N LEU A 114 -2.11 0.72 -15.06
CA LEU A 114 -0.85 0.77 -15.83
C LEU A 114 0.29 0.08 -15.08
N THR A 115 1.20 -0.59 -15.79
CA THR A 115 2.43 -1.11 -15.17
C THR A 115 3.34 0.04 -14.72
N PRO A 116 4.32 -0.21 -13.81
CA PRO A 116 5.29 0.82 -13.43
C PRO A 116 6.03 1.45 -14.62
N GLU A 117 6.41 0.65 -15.63
CA GLU A 117 7.06 1.12 -16.85
C GLU A 117 6.11 2.02 -17.67
N GLU A 118 4.85 1.63 -17.79
CA GLU A 118 3.84 2.43 -18.50
C GLU A 118 3.52 3.73 -17.76
N LYS A 119 3.49 3.72 -16.43
CA LYS A 119 3.36 4.94 -15.62
C LYS A 119 4.53 5.88 -15.87
N PHE A 120 5.76 5.39 -15.90
CA PHE A 120 6.94 6.21 -16.21
C PHE A 120 6.89 6.76 -17.64
N GLU A 121 6.51 5.94 -18.63
CA GLU A 121 6.36 6.41 -20.02
C GLU A 121 5.28 7.48 -20.19
N VAL A 122 4.20 7.41 -19.40
CA VAL A 122 3.06 8.32 -19.50
C VAL A 122 3.32 9.57 -18.67
N PHE A 123 3.63 9.44 -17.38
CA PHE A 123 3.70 10.57 -16.45
C PHE A 123 5.13 11.10 -16.20
N GLY A 124 6.17 10.40 -16.68
CA GLY A 124 7.57 10.78 -16.47
C GLY A 124 7.96 10.70 -14.99
N ASP A 125 8.66 11.74 -14.51
CA ASP A 125 9.02 11.90 -13.10
C ASP A 125 7.88 12.44 -12.22
N LYS A 126 6.73 12.80 -12.82
CA LYS A 126 5.57 13.28 -12.06
C LYS A 126 4.79 12.07 -11.56
N ASP A 127 4.74 11.91 -10.25
CA ASP A 127 3.99 10.81 -9.63
C ASP A 127 2.48 11.17 -9.54
N PRO A 128 1.61 10.53 -10.34
CA PRO A 128 0.17 10.75 -10.24
C PRO A 128 -0.41 10.29 -8.88
N GLU A 129 0.32 9.46 -8.12
CA GLU A 129 -0.10 8.96 -6.80
C GLU A 129 0.15 9.99 -5.69
N ALA A 130 1.10 10.92 -5.86
CA ALA A 130 1.46 11.93 -4.86
C ALA A 130 0.30 12.86 -4.47
N HIS A 131 -0.73 12.97 -5.32
CA HIS A 131 -1.91 13.81 -5.09
C HIS A 131 -3.17 13.01 -4.75
N ALA A 132 -3.09 11.69 -4.78
CA ALA A 132 -4.28 10.85 -4.84
C ALA A 132 -4.86 10.57 -3.44
N GLU A 133 -4.02 10.46 -2.41
CA GLU A 133 -4.47 10.43 -1.00
C GLU A 133 -5.26 11.68 -0.63
N GLU A 134 -4.88 12.84 -1.16
CA GLU A 134 -5.57 14.08 -0.84
C GLU A 134 -6.88 14.26 -1.58
N ALA A 135 -6.93 13.84 -2.85
CA ALA A 135 -8.17 13.75 -3.60
C ALA A 135 -9.17 12.82 -2.87
N GLU A 136 -8.71 11.69 -2.32
CA GLU A 136 -9.54 10.81 -1.48
C GLU A 136 -9.98 11.48 -0.18
N ARG A 137 -9.08 12.15 0.55
CA ARG A 137 -9.45 12.87 1.79
C ARG A 137 -10.50 13.95 1.55
N ARG A 138 -10.38 14.71 0.46
CA ARG A 138 -11.25 15.85 0.18
C ARG A 138 -12.56 15.41 -0.46
N TRP A 139 -12.52 14.49 -1.43
CA TRP A 139 -13.66 14.14 -2.29
C TRP A 139 -14.01 12.66 -2.29
N GLY A 140 -13.33 11.80 -1.52
CA GLY A 140 -13.54 10.35 -1.49
C GLY A 140 -14.97 9.91 -1.15
N GLY A 141 -15.74 10.78 -0.49
CA GLY A 141 -17.15 10.55 -0.16
C GLY A 141 -18.15 11.02 -1.23
N THR A 142 -17.71 11.54 -2.38
CA THR A 142 -18.61 12.04 -3.43
C THR A 142 -18.83 11.03 -4.55
N ASP A 143 -20.03 11.06 -5.15
CA ASP A 143 -20.35 10.23 -6.31
C ASP A 143 -19.45 10.55 -7.52
N THR A 144 -19.02 11.81 -7.65
CA THR A 144 -18.10 12.27 -8.70
C THR A 144 -16.71 11.66 -8.57
N TYR A 145 -16.17 11.51 -7.35
CA TYR A 145 -14.90 10.83 -7.12
C TYR A 145 -15.02 9.34 -7.43
N ALA A 146 -16.09 8.69 -6.97
CA ALA A 146 -16.34 7.29 -7.28
C ALA A 146 -16.49 7.04 -8.78
N GLU A 147 -17.12 7.94 -9.53
CA GLU A 147 -17.20 7.87 -10.99
C GLU A 147 -15.84 8.06 -11.66
N SER A 148 -15.05 9.07 -11.21
CA SER A 148 -13.68 9.30 -11.68
C SER A 148 -12.84 8.04 -11.59
N GLN A 149 -12.85 7.37 -10.43
CA GLN A 149 -12.08 6.15 -10.21
C GLN A 149 -12.55 5.02 -11.13
N ARG A 150 -13.87 4.86 -11.34
CA ARG A 150 -14.41 3.84 -12.26
C ARG A 150 -14.00 4.09 -13.70
N ARG A 151 -14.05 5.33 -14.19
CA ARG A 151 -13.67 5.67 -15.56
C ARG A 151 -12.18 5.50 -15.77
N ALA A 152 -11.37 6.08 -14.88
CA ALA A 152 -9.93 5.96 -14.92
C ALA A 152 -9.50 4.49 -14.96
N ALA A 153 -10.13 3.61 -14.16
CA ALA A 153 -9.78 2.19 -14.09
C ALA A 153 -9.94 1.45 -15.44
N SER A 154 -10.76 1.98 -16.35
CA SER A 154 -10.96 1.44 -17.69
C SER A 154 -9.97 1.95 -18.73
N TYR A 155 -9.15 2.96 -18.39
CA TYR A 155 -8.26 3.61 -19.34
C TYR A 155 -7.00 2.81 -19.61
N THR A 156 -6.72 2.68 -20.90
CA THR A 156 -5.50 2.11 -21.45
C THR A 156 -4.37 3.14 -21.47
N LYS A 157 -3.14 2.69 -21.69
CA LYS A 157 -1.97 3.56 -21.92
C LYS A 157 -2.22 4.62 -23.00
N ASP A 158 -2.87 4.23 -24.10
CA ASP A 158 -3.17 5.15 -25.20
C ASP A 158 -4.21 6.19 -24.81
N ASP A 159 -5.16 5.84 -23.95
CA ASP A 159 -6.14 6.78 -23.42
C ASP A 159 -5.46 7.87 -22.57
N TRP A 160 -4.53 7.46 -21.70
CA TRP A 160 -3.72 8.40 -20.91
C TRP A 160 -2.83 9.29 -21.77
N LYS A 161 -2.20 8.74 -22.82
CA LYS A 161 -1.41 9.53 -23.78
C LYS A 161 -2.28 10.55 -24.51
N ARG A 162 -3.50 10.19 -24.93
CA ARG A 162 -4.43 11.14 -25.56
C ARG A 162 -4.86 12.23 -24.58
N MET A 163 -5.18 11.86 -23.33
CA MET A 163 -5.55 12.83 -22.29
C MET A 163 -4.43 13.85 -22.06
N GLN A 164 -3.18 13.41 -21.96
CA GLN A 164 -2.06 14.33 -21.80
C GLN A 164 -1.84 15.22 -23.03
N ALA A 165 -1.93 14.67 -24.24
CA ALA A 165 -1.80 15.46 -25.46
C ALA A 165 -2.87 16.56 -25.54
N GLU A 166 -4.11 16.28 -25.09
CA GLU A 166 -5.17 17.27 -24.97
C GLU A 166 -4.82 18.37 -23.96
N VAL A 167 -4.30 18.02 -22.78
CA VAL A 167 -3.88 18.99 -21.76
C VAL A 167 -2.71 19.86 -22.25
N THR A 168 -1.72 19.26 -22.90
CA THR A 168 -0.57 19.99 -23.47
C THR A 168 -1.04 20.98 -24.54
N SER A 169 -1.85 20.52 -25.50
CA SER A 169 -2.37 21.38 -26.56
C SER A 169 -3.26 22.52 -26.03
N TRP A 170 -4.06 22.24 -25.00
CA TRP A 170 -4.86 23.25 -24.32
C TRP A 170 -3.98 24.28 -23.60
N GLY A 171 -2.93 23.83 -22.88
CA GLY A 171 -1.99 24.70 -22.18
C GLY A 171 -1.22 25.63 -23.12
N GLU A 172 -0.73 25.12 -24.26
CA GLU A 172 -0.08 25.92 -25.30
C GLU A 172 -1.01 26.98 -25.88
N SER A 173 -2.27 26.61 -26.13
CA SER A 173 -3.29 27.55 -26.65
C SER A 173 -3.63 28.63 -25.62
N TYR A 174 -3.67 28.28 -24.33
CA TYR A 174 -3.94 29.23 -23.27
C TYR A 174 -2.76 30.18 -23.02
N ASP A 175 -1.52 29.69 -23.06
CA ASP A 175 -0.32 30.53 -22.98
C ASP A 175 -0.32 31.57 -24.12
N ALA A 176 -0.60 31.15 -25.36
CA ALA A 176 -0.69 32.05 -26.50
C ALA A 176 -1.79 33.12 -26.32
N LEU A 177 -2.95 32.73 -25.76
CA LEU A 177 -4.05 33.64 -25.45
C LEU A 177 -3.64 34.70 -24.42
N MET A 178 -2.98 34.30 -23.33
CA MET A 178 -2.50 35.24 -22.32
C MET A 178 -1.35 36.11 -22.85
N ALA A 179 -0.48 35.57 -23.70
CA ALA A 179 0.58 36.33 -24.36
C ALA A 179 0.02 37.42 -25.29
N ALA A 180 -1.14 37.20 -25.89
CA ALA A 180 -1.86 38.18 -26.69
C ALA A 180 -2.59 39.25 -25.85
N GLY A 181 -2.61 39.11 -24.52
CA GLY A 181 -3.25 40.05 -23.60
C GLY A 181 -4.78 39.93 -23.55
N GLU A 182 -5.33 38.77 -23.93
CA GLU A 182 -6.77 38.49 -23.79
C GLU A 182 -7.16 38.57 -22.31
N PRO A 183 -8.24 39.29 -21.95
CA PRO A 183 -8.71 39.35 -20.57
C PRO A 183 -9.35 38.04 -20.11
N SER A 184 -9.31 37.75 -18.81
CA SER A 184 -9.89 36.54 -18.21
C SER A 184 -11.40 36.40 -18.46
N THR A 185 -12.12 37.52 -18.58
CA THR A 185 -13.55 37.55 -18.91
C THR A 185 -13.82 37.69 -20.41
N GLY A 186 -12.80 37.59 -21.26
CA GLY A 186 -12.92 37.65 -22.71
C GLY A 186 -13.56 36.39 -23.31
N GLU A 187 -14.09 36.51 -24.53
CA GLU A 187 -14.80 35.40 -25.19
C GLU A 187 -13.87 34.20 -25.45
N ALA A 188 -12.62 34.47 -25.81
CA ALA A 188 -11.64 33.41 -26.05
C ALA A 188 -11.26 32.72 -24.73
N ALA A 189 -11.05 33.47 -23.65
CA ALA A 189 -10.72 32.91 -22.33
C ALA A 189 -11.86 32.05 -21.77
N MET A 190 -13.11 32.50 -21.89
CA MET A 190 -14.29 31.72 -21.49
C MET A 190 -14.49 30.47 -22.36
N SER A 191 -14.11 30.52 -23.64
CA SER A 191 -14.15 29.35 -24.53
C SER A 191 -13.11 28.30 -24.10
N MET A 192 -11.89 28.73 -23.76
CA MET A 192 -10.87 27.84 -23.19
C MET A 192 -11.30 27.24 -21.84
N ALA A 193 -12.02 27.99 -21.01
CA ALA A 193 -12.60 27.47 -19.77
C ALA A 193 -13.69 26.42 -20.05
N GLU A 194 -14.53 26.62 -21.06
CA GLU A 194 -15.52 25.63 -21.48
C GLU A 194 -14.88 24.35 -22.03
N GLU A 195 -13.81 24.47 -22.82
CA GLU A 195 -13.02 23.32 -23.27
C GLU A 195 -12.41 22.55 -22.10
N HIS A 196 -11.85 23.25 -21.11
CA HIS A 196 -11.33 22.67 -19.88
C HIS A 196 -12.42 21.88 -19.12
N ARG A 197 -13.63 22.45 -18.98
CA ARG A 197 -14.78 21.77 -18.35
C ARG A 197 -15.16 20.49 -19.10
N ARG A 198 -15.18 20.55 -20.43
CA ARG A 198 -15.52 19.40 -21.30
C ARG A 198 -14.45 18.33 -21.24
N HIS A 199 -13.17 18.70 -21.12
CA HIS A 199 -12.09 17.76 -20.90
C HIS A 199 -12.30 16.99 -19.58
N ILE A 200 -12.62 17.69 -18.48
CA ILE A 200 -12.94 17.02 -17.20
C ILE A 200 -14.16 16.09 -17.36
N THR A 201 -15.20 16.57 -18.05
CA THR A 201 -16.43 15.81 -18.32
C THR A 201 -16.17 14.51 -19.09
N LYS A 202 -15.28 14.58 -20.07
CA LYS A 202 -14.89 13.45 -20.91
C LYS A 202 -14.14 12.38 -20.11
N TRP A 203 -13.18 12.80 -19.29
CA TRP A 203 -12.18 11.90 -18.72
C TRP A 203 -12.42 11.48 -17.26
N PHE A 204 -13.24 12.20 -16.50
CA PHE A 204 -13.38 11.90 -15.06
C PHE A 204 -14.83 11.70 -14.64
N TYR A 205 -15.68 12.71 -14.75
CA TYR A 205 -17.07 12.68 -14.31
C TYR A 205 -17.83 13.86 -14.91
N GLU A 206 -19.16 13.86 -14.88
CA GLU A 206 -19.94 15.01 -15.35
C GLU A 206 -19.59 16.29 -14.55
N CYS A 207 -18.86 17.21 -15.19
CA CYS A 207 -18.40 18.44 -14.56
C CYS A 207 -19.39 19.56 -14.88
N THR A 208 -20.37 19.76 -14.01
CA THR A 208 -21.30 20.89 -14.10
C THR A 208 -20.58 22.22 -13.91
N TYR A 209 -21.22 23.34 -14.26
CA TYR A 209 -20.65 24.67 -14.04
C TYR A 209 -20.37 24.94 -12.55
N ASP A 210 -21.23 24.48 -11.64
CA ASP A 210 -21.04 24.63 -10.20
C ASP A 210 -19.84 23.81 -9.70
N ILE A 211 -19.69 22.58 -10.17
CA ILE A 211 -18.51 21.75 -9.85
C ILE A 211 -17.26 22.43 -10.38
N HIS A 212 -17.29 22.92 -11.63
CA HIS A 212 -16.13 23.58 -12.24
C HIS A 212 -15.71 24.84 -11.49
N ARG A 213 -16.65 25.64 -10.99
CA ARG A 213 -16.38 26.77 -10.08
C ARG A 213 -15.73 26.31 -8.77
N GLY A 214 -16.23 25.23 -8.16
CA GLY A 214 -15.62 24.67 -6.94
C GLY A 214 -14.18 24.18 -7.16
N LEU A 215 -13.89 23.61 -8.34
CA LEU A 215 -12.54 23.24 -8.74
C LEU A 215 -11.63 24.46 -8.90
N ALA A 216 -12.14 25.53 -9.54
CA ALA A 216 -11.39 26.76 -9.80
C ALA A 216 -10.82 27.39 -8.52
N GLU A 217 -11.58 27.36 -7.42
CA GLU A 217 -11.08 27.83 -6.12
C GLU A 217 -9.91 26.99 -5.60
N THR A 218 -9.94 25.67 -5.85
CA THR A 218 -8.85 24.78 -5.48
C THR A 218 -7.58 25.08 -6.28
N TYR A 219 -7.70 25.49 -7.54
CA TYR A 219 -6.55 25.80 -8.39
C TYR A 219 -5.73 27.00 -7.90
N VAL A 220 -6.33 27.90 -7.12
CA VAL A 220 -5.64 29.07 -6.56
C VAL A 220 -5.32 28.88 -5.07
N SER A 221 -6.18 28.19 -4.32
CA SER A 221 -6.02 27.99 -2.87
C SER A 221 -5.01 26.89 -2.50
N ASP A 222 -4.76 25.93 -3.40
CA ASP A 222 -3.81 24.84 -3.20
C ASP A 222 -2.53 25.09 -3.99
N GLU A 223 -1.41 25.18 -3.29
CA GLU A 223 -0.10 25.54 -3.87
C GLU A 223 0.34 24.58 -4.98
N ARG A 224 0.02 23.29 -4.90
CA ARG A 224 0.44 22.31 -5.92
C ARG A 224 -0.34 22.46 -7.22
N PHE A 225 -1.66 22.70 -7.12
CA PHE A 225 -2.47 22.97 -8.30
C PHE A 225 -2.08 24.30 -8.92
N LYS A 226 -1.83 25.31 -8.09
CA LYS A 226 -1.34 26.61 -8.55
C LYS A 226 -0.02 26.47 -9.29
N GLU A 227 0.96 25.77 -8.71
CA GLU A 227 2.25 25.48 -9.35
C GLU A 227 2.09 24.74 -10.68
N PHE A 228 1.17 23.79 -10.78
CA PHE A 228 0.93 23.08 -12.04
C PHE A 228 0.50 24.04 -13.16
N TYR A 229 -0.51 24.87 -12.94
CA TYR A 229 -0.96 25.83 -13.95
C TYR A 229 0.08 26.93 -14.19
N ASP A 230 0.69 27.46 -13.13
CA ASP A 230 1.69 28.52 -13.25
C ASP A 230 3.00 28.05 -13.89
N SER A 231 3.28 26.73 -13.87
CA SER A 231 4.40 26.14 -14.62
C SER A 231 4.22 26.20 -16.13
N MET A 232 2.98 26.27 -16.63
CA MET A 232 2.69 26.49 -18.05
C MET A 232 2.87 27.98 -18.40
N ARG A 233 2.29 28.85 -17.56
CA ARG A 233 2.35 30.31 -17.69
C ARG A 233 2.18 30.94 -16.30
N PRO A 234 3.10 31.79 -15.83
CA PRO A 234 2.91 32.50 -14.57
C PRO A 234 1.59 33.31 -14.56
N GLY A 235 0.75 33.08 -13.55
CA GLY A 235 -0.56 33.73 -13.40
C GLY A 235 -1.70 33.02 -14.12
N LEU A 236 -1.45 31.85 -14.74
CA LEU A 236 -2.49 31.06 -15.40
C LEU A 236 -3.57 30.62 -14.43
N ALA A 237 -3.20 30.23 -13.19
CA ALA A 237 -4.16 29.73 -12.22
C ALA A 237 -5.24 30.79 -11.89
N GLU A 238 -4.85 32.03 -11.62
CA GLU A 238 -5.81 33.12 -11.34
C GLU A 238 -6.64 33.47 -12.58
N HIS A 239 -5.98 33.56 -13.74
CA HIS A 239 -6.65 33.90 -15.00
C HIS A 239 -7.71 32.85 -15.39
N LEU A 240 -7.37 31.57 -15.23
CA LEU A 240 -8.28 30.47 -15.48
C LEU A 240 -9.46 30.49 -14.51
N ARG A 241 -9.23 30.72 -13.20
CA ARG A 241 -10.31 30.81 -12.22
C ARG A 241 -11.35 31.84 -12.65
N GLU A 242 -10.91 33.04 -12.98
CA GLU A 242 -11.81 34.13 -13.42
C GLU A 242 -12.54 33.79 -14.72
N ALA A 243 -11.85 33.16 -15.68
CA ALA A 243 -12.47 32.70 -16.92
C ALA A 243 -13.55 31.62 -16.67
N ILE A 244 -13.32 30.73 -15.71
CA ILE A 244 -14.31 29.72 -15.29
C ILE A 244 -15.54 30.39 -14.67
N GLU A 245 -15.34 31.38 -13.79
CA GLU A 245 -16.46 32.11 -13.18
C GLU A 245 -17.30 32.84 -14.22
N ALA A 246 -16.65 33.54 -15.16
CA ALA A 246 -17.32 34.24 -16.25
C ALA A 246 -18.04 33.27 -17.19
N ASN A 247 -17.42 32.14 -17.53
CA ASN A 247 -18.03 31.08 -18.33
C ASN A 247 -19.28 30.48 -17.65
N ALA A 248 -19.21 30.22 -16.35
CA ALA A 248 -20.37 29.72 -15.61
C ALA A 248 -21.53 30.74 -15.58
N ALA A 249 -21.22 32.02 -15.39
CA ALA A 249 -22.22 33.10 -15.35
C ALA A 249 -22.99 33.25 -16.67
N ARG A 250 -22.34 33.09 -17.84
CA ARG A 250 -23.03 33.16 -19.14
C ARG A 250 -23.96 31.99 -19.45
N HIS A 251 -23.82 30.87 -18.72
CA HIS A 251 -24.62 29.65 -18.92
C HIS A 251 -25.67 29.42 -17.83
N THR A 252 -25.69 30.27 -16.79
CA THR A 252 -26.68 30.25 -15.71
C THR A 252 -27.71 31.39 -15.82
N ALA A 253 -27.56 32.27 -16.80
CA ALA A 253 -28.50 33.34 -17.16
C ALA A 253 -29.48 32.89 -18.25
#